data_AF-L1PXH6-F1
#
_entry.id   AF-L1PXH6-F1
#
_cell.length_a   1.000
_cell.length_b   1.000
_cell.length_c   1.000
_cell.angle_alpha   90.00
_cell.angle_beta   90.00
_cell.angle_gamma   90.00
#
_symmetry.space_group_name_H-M   'P 1'
#
loop_
_entity.id
_entity.type
_entity.pdbx_description
1 polymer ?
#
loop_
_entity_poly.entity_id
_entity_poly.type
_entity_poly.pdbx_seq_one_letter_code
_entity_poly.pdbx_strand_id
1 'polypeptide(L)'
;MLTQNKHYINEEEPKEKLVATTADIGSTFEKNTFGLCKLQPTGNSFNPCQAVVTQWSGAHEKVTYEINNGHPLLEDSKGTCPIGGTDCIDIINHGQVAEITTRNLLNADPIKMDMINPFMDFGKFVNDILTKPDITEAYFTDLQGNKIDLGEDEQEVYLVIEGENLSGLTMDFSLDNKGLDFKYKGNILENDTLKDYAFTNDTKEQIPLTVINTKK
;
A
#
# COMPACT_ATOMS: atom_id res chain seq x y z
N MET A 1 24.11 10.98 -8.56
CA MET A 1 22.84 11.74 -8.52
C MET A 1 21.72 10.72 -8.58
N LEU A 2 20.84 10.68 -7.59
CA LEU A 2 19.65 9.82 -7.60
C LEU A 2 18.59 10.55 -8.42
N THR A 3 18.36 10.12 -9.66
CA THR A 3 17.47 10.81 -10.63
C THR A 3 16.10 10.13 -10.79
N GLN A 4 15.60 9.46 -9.75
CA GLN A 4 14.33 8.74 -9.81
C GLN A 4 13.24 9.52 -9.05
N ASN A 5 12.30 10.20 -9.73
CA ASN A 5 10.95 10.40 -9.16
C ASN A 5 10.09 9.18 -9.51
N LYS A 6 10.29 8.13 -8.70
CA LYS A 6 9.29 7.23 -8.11
C LYS A 6 8.02 6.93 -8.92
N HIS A 7 8.15 6.16 -10.00
CA HIS A 7 7.04 5.31 -10.45
C HIS A 7 7.01 4.05 -9.58
N TYR A 8 5.84 3.71 -9.07
CA TYR A 8 5.56 2.49 -8.32
C TYR A 8 4.70 1.57 -9.18
N ILE A 9 4.97 0.26 -9.12
CA ILE A 9 4.16 -0.75 -9.80
C ILE A 9 3.64 -1.70 -8.74
N ASN A 10 2.33 -1.95 -8.78
CA ASN A 10 1.61 -2.85 -7.87
C ASN A 10 1.73 -2.46 -6.39
N GLU A 11 1.62 -1.17 -6.06
CA GLU A 11 1.49 -0.68 -4.69
C GLU A 11 0.29 0.28 -4.59
N GLU A 12 -0.57 0.07 -3.60
CA GLU A 12 -1.73 0.94 -3.30
C GLU A 12 -1.29 2.32 -2.78
N GLU A 13 -0.21 2.35 -2.00
CA GLU A 13 0.44 3.60 -1.58
C GLU A 13 1.90 3.63 -2.06
N PRO A 14 2.37 4.75 -2.64
CA PRO A 14 3.70 4.89 -3.24
C PRO A 14 4.80 4.92 -2.17
N LYS A 15 5.20 3.76 -1.62
CA LYS A 15 6.02 3.75 -0.41
C LYS A 15 7.40 3.11 -0.58
N GLU A 16 7.61 2.03 -1.34
CA GLU A 16 8.90 1.32 -1.21
C GLU A 16 9.64 0.90 -2.49
N LYS A 17 9.00 0.37 -3.55
CA LYS A 17 9.74 -0.25 -4.67
C LYS A 17 9.69 0.57 -5.96
N LEU A 18 10.85 1.11 -6.33
CA LEU A 18 11.05 1.82 -7.60
C LEU A 18 11.14 0.84 -8.77
N VAL A 19 10.62 1.25 -9.91
CA VAL A 19 10.79 0.52 -11.18
C VAL A 19 12.21 0.68 -11.68
N ALA A 20 12.87 -0.44 -11.99
CA ALA A 20 14.13 -0.44 -12.70
C ALA A 20 13.90 -0.23 -14.21
N THR A 21 14.73 0.62 -14.82
CA THR A 21 14.58 1.08 -16.20
C THR A 21 15.90 1.01 -16.96
N THR A 22 15.84 1.13 -18.29
CA THR A 22 17.04 1.24 -19.13
C THR A 22 17.92 2.44 -18.80
N ALA A 23 17.41 3.44 -18.07
CA ALA A 23 18.18 4.60 -17.61
C ALA A 23 19.02 4.30 -16.35
N ASP A 24 18.81 3.17 -15.67
CA ASP A 24 19.57 2.77 -14.48
C ASP A 24 20.93 2.16 -14.87
N ILE A 25 21.82 3.04 -15.35
CA ILE A 25 23.18 2.74 -15.77
C ILE A 25 24.22 3.34 -14.82
N GLY A 26 25.46 2.86 -14.90
CA GLY A 26 26.59 3.28 -14.06
C GLY A 26 26.76 2.41 -12.81
N SER A 27 27.27 3.02 -11.73
CA SER A 27 27.44 2.37 -10.42
C SER A 27 26.13 2.41 -9.63
N THR A 28 25.14 1.66 -10.09
CA THR A 28 23.79 1.62 -9.49
C THR A 28 23.70 0.70 -8.27
N PHE A 29 24.65 -0.22 -8.10
CA PHE A 29 24.66 -1.17 -6.98
C PHE A 29 25.39 -0.62 -5.74
N GLU A 30 24.98 -1.08 -4.56
CA GLU A 30 25.60 -0.70 -3.29
C GLU A 30 27.07 -1.16 -3.21
N LYS A 31 27.92 -0.37 -2.54
CA LYS A 31 29.34 -0.69 -2.36
C LYS A 31 29.50 -1.99 -1.58
N ASN A 32 30.50 -2.79 -1.95
CA ASN A 32 30.86 -4.09 -1.32
C ASN A 32 29.83 -5.22 -1.48
N THR A 33 28.86 -5.09 -2.38
CA THR A 33 27.94 -6.19 -2.74
C THR A 33 28.62 -7.28 -3.57
N PHE A 34 29.77 -6.98 -4.19
CA PHE A 34 30.48 -7.91 -5.05
C PHE A 34 31.82 -8.34 -4.46
N GLY A 35 32.14 -9.63 -4.64
CA GLY A 35 33.42 -10.22 -4.24
C GLY A 35 34.57 -9.87 -5.19
N LEU A 36 35.66 -10.63 -5.08
CA LEU A 36 36.84 -10.44 -5.92
C LEU A 36 36.60 -10.90 -7.37
N CYS A 37 37.06 -10.10 -8.34
CA CYS A 37 36.90 -10.34 -9.77
C CYS A 37 38.06 -11.18 -10.33
N LYS A 38 37.81 -12.45 -10.65
CA LYS A 38 38.82 -13.35 -11.26
C LYS A 38 39.38 -12.84 -12.59
N LEU A 39 38.65 -11.98 -13.30
CA LEU A 39 39.06 -11.38 -14.56
C LEU A 39 39.98 -10.16 -14.39
N GLN A 40 40.20 -9.71 -13.15
CA GLN A 40 41.09 -8.59 -12.83
C GLN A 40 42.18 -9.01 -11.83
N PRO A 41 43.19 -9.79 -12.26
CA PRO A 41 44.30 -10.19 -11.40
C PRO A 41 45.21 -9.00 -11.07
N THR A 42 45.62 -8.89 -9.81
CA THR A 42 46.52 -7.85 -9.31
C THR A 42 47.52 -8.45 -8.33
N GLY A 43 48.76 -8.64 -8.79
CA GLY A 43 49.80 -9.31 -8.01
C GLY A 43 49.40 -10.74 -7.63
N ASN A 44 49.32 -11.03 -6.33
CA ASN A 44 48.92 -12.33 -5.78
C ASN A 44 47.42 -12.42 -5.45
N SER A 45 46.61 -11.43 -5.84
CA SER A 45 45.17 -11.36 -5.54
C SER A 45 44.39 -10.86 -6.76
N PHE A 46 43.12 -10.53 -6.56
CA PHE A 46 42.19 -10.01 -7.57
C PHE A 46 41.59 -8.70 -7.08
N ASN A 47 41.26 -7.78 -7.99
CA ASN A 47 40.55 -6.55 -7.62
C ASN A 47 39.10 -6.83 -7.20
N PRO A 48 38.48 -6.00 -6.34
CA PRO A 48 37.04 -6.05 -6.10
C PRO A 48 36.26 -5.89 -7.42
N CYS A 49 35.24 -6.73 -7.63
CA CYS A 49 34.39 -6.61 -8.80
C CYS A 49 33.56 -5.32 -8.71
N GLN A 50 33.64 -4.51 -9.76
CA GLN A 50 32.80 -3.32 -9.92
C GLN A 50 31.79 -3.60 -11.03
N ALA A 51 30.56 -3.93 -10.65
CA ALA A 51 29.47 -4.04 -11.60
C ALA A 51 29.03 -2.63 -12.01
N VAL A 52 29.61 -2.12 -13.09
CA VAL A 52 29.16 -0.88 -13.74
C VAL A 52 28.30 -1.27 -14.92
N VAL A 53 27.01 -0.94 -14.86
CA VAL A 53 26.09 -1.22 -15.97
C VAL A 53 26.30 -0.17 -17.05
N THR A 54 26.51 -0.61 -18.29
CA THR A 54 26.74 0.29 -19.45
C THR A 54 25.49 0.45 -20.30
N GLN A 55 24.71 -0.61 -20.43
CA GLN A 55 23.45 -0.63 -21.15
C GLN A 55 22.61 -1.82 -20.67
N TRP A 56 21.30 -1.70 -20.89
CA TRP A 56 20.32 -2.77 -20.73
C TRP A 56 19.77 -3.19 -22.10
N SER A 57 19.52 -4.48 -22.28
CA SER A 57 18.86 -5.08 -23.44
C SER A 57 17.59 -5.83 -23.00
N GLY A 58 16.65 -6.05 -23.92
CA GLY A 58 15.41 -6.79 -23.63
C GLY A 58 14.39 -6.04 -22.76
N ALA A 59 14.45 -4.71 -22.72
CA ALA A 59 13.47 -3.90 -21.97
C ALA A 59 12.13 -3.81 -22.72
N HIS A 60 11.06 -3.46 -21.99
CA HIS A 60 9.73 -3.32 -22.57
C HIS A 60 9.54 -1.97 -23.28
N GLU A 61 9.82 -1.92 -24.58
CA GLU A 61 9.84 -0.68 -25.37
C GLU A 61 8.47 0.02 -25.54
N LYS A 62 7.35 -0.69 -25.32
CA LYS A 62 6.01 -0.09 -25.46
C LYS A 62 5.64 0.87 -24.34
N VAL A 63 6.42 0.87 -23.26
CA VAL A 63 6.25 1.78 -22.12
C VAL A 63 7.52 2.61 -21.99
N THR A 64 7.35 3.92 -21.87
CA THR A 64 8.45 4.86 -21.63
C THR A 64 8.07 5.75 -20.46
N TYR A 65 8.97 5.87 -19.48
CA TYR A 65 8.79 6.80 -18.38
C TYR A 65 9.33 8.17 -18.78
N GLU A 66 8.45 9.16 -18.83
CA GLU A 66 8.76 10.55 -19.23
C GLU A 66 9.88 11.19 -18.39
N ILE A 67 10.08 10.72 -17.16
CA ILE A 67 11.06 11.28 -16.24
C ILE A 67 12.52 11.02 -16.61
N ASN A 68 12.82 9.83 -17.14
CA ASN A 68 14.18 9.41 -17.45
C ASN A 68 14.31 8.88 -18.88
N ASN A 69 13.23 8.96 -19.67
CA ASN A 69 13.10 8.39 -21.00
C ASN A 69 13.52 6.91 -21.05
N GLY A 70 13.39 6.22 -19.91
CA GLY A 70 13.76 4.82 -19.73
C GLY A 70 12.58 3.90 -19.99
N HIS A 71 12.90 2.69 -20.44
CA HIS A 71 11.94 1.61 -20.61
C HIS A 71 12.00 0.66 -19.40
N PRO A 72 10.87 0.14 -18.90
CA PRO A 72 10.88 -0.80 -17.78
C PRO A 72 11.65 -2.08 -18.13
N LEU A 73 12.46 -2.53 -17.18
CA LEU A 73 13.15 -3.82 -17.27
C LEU A 73 12.19 -4.96 -16.89
N LEU A 74 12.31 -6.07 -17.60
CA LEU A 74 11.58 -7.32 -17.37
C LEU A 74 12.55 -8.39 -16.83
N GLU A 75 12.03 -9.54 -16.41
CA GLU A 75 12.82 -10.68 -15.94
C GLU A 75 13.81 -11.23 -16.98
N ASP A 76 13.55 -11.02 -18.26
CA ASP A 76 14.43 -11.43 -19.36
C ASP A 76 15.38 -10.31 -19.83
N SER A 77 15.30 -9.11 -19.24
CA SER A 77 16.22 -8.02 -19.53
C SER A 77 17.63 -8.34 -19.02
N LYS A 78 18.65 -7.97 -19.80
CA LYS A 78 20.06 -8.25 -19.50
C LYS A 78 20.90 -6.98 -19.45
N GLY A 79 21.84 -6.94 -18.51
CA GLY A 79 22.75 -5.81 -18.34
C GLY A 79 24.13 -6.11 -18.94
N THR A 80 24.74 -5.10 -19.56
CA THR A 80 26.11 -5.18 -20.10
C THR A 80 27.09 -4.50 -19.15
N CYS A 81 28.24 -5.15 -18.93
CA CYS A 81 29.30 -4.67 -18.05
C CYS A 81 30.66 -4.70 -18.78
N PRO A 82 31.58 -3.74 -18.55
CA PRO A 82 32.86 -3.70 -19.26
C PRO A 82 33.74 -4.94 -19.03
N ILE A 83 33.58 -5.60 -17.88
CA ILE A 83 34.39 -6.74 -17.46
C ILE A 83 33.85 -8.06 -18.02
N GLY A 84 32.52 -8.26 -17.96
CA GLY A 84 31.86 -9.49 -18.38
C GLY A 84 31.39 -9.50 -19.84
N GLY A 85 31.38 -8.34 -20.50
CA GLY A 85 30.93 -8.19 -21.88
C GLY A 85 29.43 -7.94 -22.01
N THR A 86 28.94 -8.04 -23.24
CA THR A 86 27.53 -7.84 -23.60
C THR A 86 26.64 -8.83 -22.87
N ASP A 87 25.56 -8.33 -22.27
CA ASP A 87 24.51 -9.12 -21.62
C ASP A 87 25.02 -10.11 -20.53
N CYS A 88 26.05 -9.68 -19.78
CA CYS A 88 26.69 -10.42 -18.69
C CYS A 88 25.90 -10.45 -17.36
N ILE A 89 24.90 -9.59 -17.19
CA ILE A 89 24.13 -9.44 -15.94
C ILE A 89 22.70 -9.95 -16.18
N ASP A 90 22.27 -10.91 -15.36
CA ASP A 90 20.93 -11.48 -15.39
C ASP A 90 20.07 -11.02 -14.20
N ILE A 91 18.78 -10.80 -14.43
CA ILE A 91 17.79 -10.56 -13.38
C ILE A 91 17.24 -11.90 -12.90
N ILE A 92 17.70 -12.35 -11.75
CA ILE A 92 17.25 -13.63 -11.16
C ILE A 92 15.99 -13.48 -10.29
N ASN A 93 15.71 -12.25 -9.83
CA ASN A 93 14.59 -11.93 -8.98
C ASN A 93 14.28 -10.43 -9.10
N HIS A 94 13.05 -10.08 -9.47
CA HIS A 94 12.58 -8.70 -9.59
C HIS A 94 11.94 -8.17 -8.30
N GLY A 95 11.75 -9.00 -7.28
CA GLY A 95 11.25 -8.61 -5.95
C GLY A 95 9.79 -8.12 -5.92
N GLN A 96 9.10 -8.10 -7.05
CA GLN A 96 7.68 -7.79 -7.15
C GLN A 96 6.85 -9.03 -6.82
N VAL A 97 5.78 -8.85 -6.05
CA VAL A 97 4.81 -9.89 -5.74
C VAL A 97 3.50 -9.45 -6.38
N ALA A 98 2.85 -10.33 -7.15
CA ALA A 98 1.56 -10.03 -7.72
C ALA A 98 0.52 -9.92 -6.61
N GLU A 99 -0.20 -8.81 -6.55
CA GLU A 99 -1.31 -8.62 -5.62
C GLU A 99 -2.61 -9.14 -6.24
N ILE A 100 -3.37 -9.89 -5.46
CA ILE A 100 -4.68 -10.40 -5.90
C ILE A 100 -5.68 -9.27 -5.77
N THR A 101 -6.24 -8.83 -6.90
CA THR A 101 -7.31 -7.83 -6.89
C THR A 101 -8.69 -8.49 -6.76
N THR A 102 -9.70 -7.74 -6.33
CA THR A 102 -11.10 -8.19 -6.33
C THR A 102 -11.55 -8.65 -7.72
N ARG A 103 -11.04 -8.03 -8.78
CA ARG A 103 -11.30 -8.47 -10.17
C ARG A 103 -10.72 -9.85 -10.47
N ASN A 104 -9.56 -10.20 -9.91
CA ASN A 104 -9.02 -11.55 -10.07
C ASN A 104 -9.92 -12.58 -9.39
N LEU A 105 -10.44 -12.26 -8.19
CA LEU A 105 -11.34 -13.14 -7.44
C LEU A 105 -12.67 -13.36 -8.18
N LEU A 106 -13.28 -12.29 -8.70
CA LEU A 106 -14.56 -12.37 -9.42
C LEU A 106 -14.47 -13.12 -10.75
N ASN A 107 -13.31 -13.10 -11.41
CA ASN A 107 -13.09 -13.81 -12.68
C ASN A 107 -12.54 -15.23 -12.48
N ALA A 108 -12.18 -15.62 -11.25
CA ALA A 108 -11.69 -16.96 -10.97
C ALA A 108 -12.85 -17.97 -11.01
N ASP A 109 -12.60 -19.12 -11.62
CA ASP A 109 -13.57 -20.21 -11.68
C ASP A 109 -13.54 -20.96 -10.33
N PRO A 110 -14.64 -20.94 -9.55
CA PRO A 110 -14.66 -21.53 -8.22
C PRO A 110 -14.36 -23.03 -8.24
N ILE A 111 -14.82 -23.77 -9.26
CA ILE A 111 -14.57 -25.22 -9.35
C ILE A 111 -13.07 -25.48 -9.53
N LYS A 112 -12.38 -24.67 -10.35
CA LYS A 112 -10.93 -24.83 -10.54
C LYS A 112 -10.17 -24.47 -9.28
N MET A 113 -10.60 -23.44 -8.56
CA MET A 113 -9.96 -23.03 -7.31
C MET A 113 -10.11 -24.10 -6.22
N ASP A 114 -11.31 -24.68 -6.09
CA ASP A 114 -11.56 -25.79 -5.17
C ASP A 114 -10.76 -27.05 -5.57
N MET A 115 -10.54 -27.30 -6.87
CA MET A 115 -9.65 -28.40 -7.32
C MET A 115 -8.18 -28.16 -6.98
N ILE A 116 -7.71 -26.92 -7.07
CA ILE A 116 -6.33 -26.55 -6.73
C ILE A 116 -6.11 -26.60 -5.21
N ASN A 117 -7.09 -26.12 -4.44
CA ASN A 117 -7.05 -26.10 -2.99
C ASN A 117 -8.36 -26.61 -2.36
N PRO A 118 -8.54 -27.94 -2.25
CA PRO A 118 -9.79 -28.55 -1.75
C PRO A 118 -10.09 -28.27 -0.27
N PHE A 119 -9.13 -27.72 0.48
CA PHE A 119 -9.31 -27.36 1.89
C PHE A 119 -9.88 -25.94 2.07
N MET A 120 -10.06 -25.21 0.97
CA MET A 120 -10.66 -23.88 0.94
C MET A 120 -11.98 -23.96 0.17
N ASP A 121 -13.04 -23.41 0.75
CA ASP A 121 -14.26 -23.09 0.01
C ASP A 121 -14.06 -21.73 -0.67
N PHE A 122 -13.73 -21.75 -1.96
CA PHE A 122 -13.42 -20.52 -2.67
C PHE A 122 -14.62 -19.59 -2.79
N GLY A 123 -15.83 -20.15 -2.97
CA GLY A 123 -17.06 -19.36 -3.04
C GLY A 123 -17.32 -18.60 -1.75
N LYS A 124 -17.19 -19.28 -0.59
CA LYS A 124 -17.28 -18.64 0.72
C LYS A 124 -16.18 -17.60 0.92
N PHE A 125 -14.95 -17.91 0.53
CA PHE A 125 -13.82 -16.99 0.66
C PHE A 125 -14.04 -15.69 -0.12
N VAL A 126 -14.47 -15.77 -1.38
CA VAL A 126 -14.76 -14.57 -2.18
C VAL A 126 -15.90 -13.77 -1.57
N ASN A 127 -16.97 -14.43 -1.12
CA ASN A 127 -18.07 -13.75 -0.47
C ASN A 127 -17.63 -13.04 0.82
N ASP A 128 -16.86 -13.72 1.68
CA ASP A 128 -16.33 -13.17 2.92
C ASP A 128 -15.45 -11.93 2.67
N ILE A 129 -14.71 -11.89 1.54
CA ILE A 129 -13.95 -10.69 1.13
C ILE A 129 -14.89 -9.56 0.68
N LEU A 130 -15.87 -9.87 -0.15
CA LEU A 130 -16.77 -8.85 -0.74
C LEU A 130 -17.73 -8.25 0.26
N THR A 131 -18.11 -8.99 1.30
CA THR A 131 -19.01 -8.53 2.36
C THR A 131 -18.26 -8.12 3.62
N LYS A 132 -16.93 -8.11 3.60
CA LYS A 132 -16.15 -7.65 4.75
C LYS A 132 -16.42 -6.15 4.94
N PRO A 133 -16.77 -5.72 6.16
CA PRO A 133 -16.87 -4.30 6.46
C PRO A 133 -15.51 -3.62 6.31
N ASP A 134 -15.49 -2.48 5.63
CA ASP A 134 -14.29 -1.68 5.46
C ASP A 134 -14.60 -0.22 5.78
N ILE A 135 -13.93 0.33 6.79
CA ILE A 135 -14.12 1.72 7.21
C ILE A 135 -13.01 2.54 6.58
N THR A 136 -13.38 3.44 5.68
CA THR A 136 -12.45 4.26 4.92
C THR A 136 -12.11 5.56 5.64
N GLU A 137 -13.08 6.18 6.31
CA GLU A 137 -12.87 7.45 6.99
C GLU A 137 -13.79 7.60 8.21
N ALA A 138 -13.29 8.29 9.24
CA ALA A 138 -14.09 8.74 10.38
C ALA A 138 -13.68 10.18 10.75
N TYR A 139 -14.66 11.08 10.86
CA TYR A 139 -14.41 12.51 11.10
C TYR A 139 -15.62 13.21 11.72
N PHE A 140 -15.41 14.40 12.29
CA PHE A 140 -16.48 15.21 12.87
C PHE A 140 -16.99 16.26 11.90
N THR A 141 -18.30 16.53 11.93
CA THR A 141 -18.94 17.61 11.17
C THR A 141 -19.88 18.45 12.02
N ASP A 142 -20.09 19.70 11.59
CA ASP A 142 -21.18 20.54 12.10
C ASP A 142 -22.56 20.03 11.62
N LEU A 143 -23.63 20.68 12.08
CA LEU A 143 -25.01 20.34 11.68
C LEU A 143 -25.30 20.65 10.20
N GLN A 144 -24.42 21.37 9.50
CA GLN A 144 -24.51 21.67 8.07
C GLN A 144 -23.71 20.67 7.22
N GLY A 145 -22.94 19.76 7.85
CA GLY A 145 -22.14 18.73 7.19
C GLY A 145 -20.71 19.16 6.85
N ASN A 146 -20.23 20.31 7.32
CA ASN A 146 -18.83 20.72 7.10
C ASN A 146 -17.91 20.01 8.09
N LYS A 147 -16.75 19.53 7.62
CA LYS A 147 -15.71 18.96 8.50
C LYS A 147 -15.20 20.04 9.46
N ILE A 148 -15.12 19.73 10.75
CA ILE A 148 -14.72 20.66 11.81
C ILE A 148 -13.66 20.06 12.74
N ASP A 149 -12.84 20.94 13.32
CA ASP A 149 -12.03 20.63 14.48
C ASP A 149 -12.85 20.91 15.75
N LEU A 150 -12.86 19.96 16.68
CA LEU A 150 -13.63 20.08 17.92
C LEU A 150 -12.98 21.10 18.86
N GLY A 151 -13.76 22.04 19.41
CA GLY A 151 -13.19 23.08 20.28
C GLY A 151 -14.16 23.91 21.13
N GLU A 152 -15.48 23.76 20.95
CA GLU A 152 -16.48 24.54 21.69
C GLU A 152 -17.26 23.67 22.70
N ASP A 153 -17.55 24.25 23.88
CA ASP A 153 -18.37 23.59 24.90
C ASP A 153 -19.84 23.61 24.48
N GLU A 154 -20.56 22.54 24.80
CA GLU A 154 -21.97 22.30 24.40
C GLU A 154 -22.22 22.34 22.87
N GLN A 155 -21.21 22.05 22.06
CA GLN A 155 -21.33 22.00 20.61
C GLN A 155 -22.03 20.71 20.14
N GLU A 156 -23.08 20.83 19.33
CA GLU A 156 -23.71 19.69 18.65
C GLU A 156 -22.98 19.36 17.35
N VAL A 157 -22.57 18.11 17.19
CA VAL A 157 -21.78 17.63 16.05
C VAL A 157 -22.26 16.26 15.58
N TYR A 158 -21.86 15.87 14.37
CA TYR A 158 -21.98 14.48 13.92
C TYR A 158 -20.59 13.84 13.85
N LEU A 159 -20.43 12.65 14.44
CA LEU A 159 -19.39 11.72 14.03
C LEU A 159 -19.87 11.03 12.76
N VAL A 160 -19.18 11.32 11.65
CA VAL A 160 -19.44 10.72 10.34
C VAL A 160 -18.45 9.59 10.13
N ILE A 161 -18.97 8.41 9.80
CA ILE A 161 -18.17 7.25 9.43
C ILE A 161 -18.55 6.86 8.01
N GLU A 162 -17.57 6.77 7.13
CA GLU A 162 -17.72 6.36 5.75
C GLU A 162 -16.99 5.04 5.52
N GLY A 163 -17.56 4.19 4.68
CA GLY A 163 -17.03 2.86 4.39
C GLY A 163 -17.94 2.06 3.47
N GLU A 164 -17.77 0.74 3.47
CA GLU A 164 -18.59 -0.22 2.72
C GLU A 164 -18.98 -1.40 3.62
N ASN A 165 -20.14 -2.01 3.35
CA ASN A 165 -20.70 -3.15 4.09
C ASN A 165 -20.83 -2.89 5.61
N LEU A 166 -21.13 -1.65 6.01
CA LEU A 166 -21.19 -1.29 7.43
C LEU A 166 -22.47 -1.78 8.09
N SER A 167 -23.57 -1.95 7.35
CA SER A 167 -24.89 -2.18 7.94
C SER A 167 -24.93 -3.48 8.76
N GLY A 168 -25.46 -3.41 9.98
CA GLY A 168 -25.54 -4.54 10.91
C GLY A 168 -24.23 -4.87 11.63
N LEU A 169 -23.11 -4.21 11.29
CA LEU A 169 -21.90 -4.27 12.10
C LEU A 169 -22.16 -3.61 13.46
N THR A 170 -21.60 -4.17 14.53
CA THR A 170 -21.59 -3.57 15.86
C THR A 170 -20.15 -3.35 16.27
N MET A 171 -19.80 -2.13 16.68
CA MET A 171 -18.44 -1.82 17.12
C MET A 171 -18.39 -0.74 18.19
N ASP A 172 -17.25 -0.71 18.89
CA ASP A 172 -16.91 0.31 19.86
C ASP A 172 -16.06 1.40 19.18
N PHE A 173 -16.42 2.66 19.40
CA PHE A 173 -15.64 3.82 18.96
C PHE A 173 -15.04 4.53 20.15
N SER A 174 -13.72 4.52 20.26
CA SER A 174 -13.02 5.43 21.16
C SER A 174 -12.77 6.75 20.43
N LEU A 175 -13.33 7.84 20.95
CA LEU A 175 -13.13 9.19 20.40
C LEU A 175 -11.88 9.87 20.99
N ASP A 176 -11.22 9.20 21.95
CA ASP A 176 -9.97 9.53 22.68
C ASP A 176 -9.45 10.97 22.48
N ASN A 177 -10.18 11.93 23.06
CA ASN A 177 -9.80 13.34 23.03
C ASN A 177 -9.34 13.79 24.42
N LYS A 178 -8.12 14.29 24.56
CA LYS A 178 -7.54 14.63 25.87
C LYS A 178 -8.23 15.77 26.62
N GLY A 179 -9.01 16.63 25.94
CA GLY A 179 -9.58 17.85 26.53
C GLY A 179 -11.10 17.95 26.51
N LEU A 180 -11.79 17.00 25.88
CA LEU A 180 -13.24 17.05 25.67
C LEU A 180 -13.84 15.71 26.08
N ASP A 181 -15.04 15.73 26.67
CA ASP A 181 -15.90 14.55 26.74
C ASP A 181 -17.06 14.68 25.75
N PHE A 182 -17.77 13.58 25.52
CA PHE A 182 -18.89 13.53 24.58
C PHE A 182 -20.14 12.99 25.25
N LYS A 183 -21.32 13.47 24.81
CA LYS A 183 -22.61 12.87 25.12
C LYS A 183 -23.19 12.20 23.88
N TYR A 184 -23.77 11.02 24.09
CA TYR A 184 -24.59 10.32 23.11
C TYR A 184 -25.97 10.08 23.70
N LYS A 185 -27.03 10.49 22.98
CA LYS A 185 -28.43 10.38 23.45
C LYS A 185 -28.63 10.93 24.89
N GLY A 186 -27.91 12.01 25.22
CA GLY A 186 -27.97 12.68 26.53
C GLY A 186 -27.10 12.09 27.64
N ASN A 187 -26.46 10.92 27.42
CA ASN A 187 -25.56 10.31 28.41
C ASN A 187 -24.11 10.62 28.07
N ILE A 188 -23.30 10.96 29.07
CA ILE A 188 -21.85 11.13 28.92
C ILE A 188 -21.23 9.77 28.59
N LEU A 189 -20.38 9.74 27.57
CA LEU A 189 -19.62 8.56 27.19
C LEU A 189 -18.49 8.32 28.20
N GLU A 190 -18.46 7.12 28.78
CA GLU A 190 -17.38 6.74 29.69
C GLU A 190 -16.09 6.54 28.89
N ASN A 191 -15.01 7.23 29.28
CA ASN A 191 -13.72 7.24 28.58
C ASN A 191 -13.85 7.57 27.08
N ASP A 192 -14.78 8.47 26.73
CA ASP A 192 -15.10 8.85 25.35
C ASP A 192 -15.37 7.68 24.41
N THR A 193 -15.85 6.56 24.96
CA THR A 193 -16.09 5.35 24.19
C THR A 193 -17.58 5.17 23.96
N LEU A 194 -17.98 5.22 22.69
CA LEU A 194 -19.30 4.79 22.26
C LEU A 194 -19.28 3.27 22.07
N LYS A 195 -19.94 2.56 22.98
CA LYS A 195 -19.95 1.09 23.00
C LYS A 195 -21.13 0.51 22.22
N ASP A 196 -20.92 -0.65 21.63
CA ASP A 196 -21.92 -1.50 20.98
C ASP A 196 -22.81 -0.72 19.98
N TYR A 197 -22.23 0.20 19.22
CA TYR A 197 -22.98 0.95 18.23
C TYR A 197 -23.24 0.07 17.01
N ALA A 198 -24.52 -0.18 16.73
CA ALA A 198 -24.96 -0.92 15.56
C ALA A 198 -25.20 0.04 14.39
N PHE A 199 -24.45 -0.15 13.32
CA PHE A 199 -24.65 0.59 12.08
C PHE A 199 -25.97 0.21 11.42
N THR A 200 -26.66 1.22 10.93
CA THR A 200 -27.90 1.10 10.18
C THR A 200 -27.67 1.31 8.70
N ASN A 201 -26.74 2.20 8.35
CA ASN A 201 -26.40 2.54 6.97
C ASN A 201 -25.19 1.75 6.48
N ASP A 202 -25.18 1.45 5.19
CA ASP A 202 -24.17 0.57 4.60
C ASP A 202 -22.88 1.30 4.19
N THR A 203 -23.02 2.55 3.72
CA THR A 203 -21.88 3.30 3.15
C THR A 203 -21.47 4.53 3.96
N LYS A 204 -22.41 5.11 4.71
CA LYS A 204 -22.20 6.34 5.47
C LYS A 204 -23.13 6.40 6.66
N GLU A 205 -22.57 6.54 7.84
CA GLU A 205 -23.30 6.66 9.09
C GLU A 205 -23.04 8.01 9.74
N GLN A 206 -24.08 8.62 10.29
CA GLN A 206 -23.99 9.91 10.97
C GLN A 206 -24.51 9.76 12.39
N ILE A 207 -23.60 9.85 13.36
CA ILE A 207 -23.88 9.64 14.77
C ILE A 207 -23.94 11.01 15.46
N PRO A 208 -25.11 11.48 15.92
CA PRO A 208 -25.21 12.75 16.62
C PRO A 208 -24.56 12.66 18.00
N LEU A 209 -23.67 13.61 18.30
CA LEU A 209 -22.95 13.73 19.56
C LEU A 209 -23.03 15.18 20.06
N THR A 210 -22.93 15.35 21.38
CA THR A 210 -22.76 16.68 21.99
C THR A 210 -21.41 16.73 22.66
N VAL A 211 -20.57 17.69 22.28
CA VAL A 211 -19.27 17.95 22.90
C VAL A 211 -19.48 18.65 24.24
N ILE A 212 -18.73 18.25 25.26
CA ILE A 212 -18.73 18.91 26.57
C ILE A 212 -17.29 19.10 27.07
N ASN A 213 -17.04 20.21 27.74
CA ASN A 213 -15.71 20.56 28.26
C ASN A 213 -15.58 20.17 29.74
N THR A 214 -15.76 18.87 30.04
CA THR A 214 -15.85 18.36 31.41
C THR A 214 -14.61 17.68 31.97
N LYS A 215 -13.54 17.51 31.18
CA LYS A 215 -12.26 16.96 31.66
C LYS A 215 -11.53 17.97 32.57
N LYS A 216 -11.93 18.00 33.83
CA LYS A 216 -11.16 18.60 34.94
C LYS A 216 -10.11 17.64 35.47
#